data_AF-A0A3P8A8X5-F1
#
_entry.id   AF-A0A3P8A8X5-F1
#
_cell.length_a   1.000
_cell.length_b   1.000
_cell.length_c   1.000
_cell.angle_alpha   90.00
_cell.angle_beta   90.00
_cell.angle_gamma   90.00
#
_symmetry.space_group_name_H-M   'P 1'
#
loop_
_entity.id
_entity.type
_entity.pdbx_description
1 polymer ?
#
loop_
_entity_poly.entity_id
_entity_poly.type
_entity_poly.pdbx_seq_one_letter_code
_entity_poly.pdbx_strand_id
1 'polypeptide(L)'
;MLNTSSNNRLSQHGRTIEKVLVTYLDKDGTRKDYLMNKNLSTPYDCAKHVNMLLARRSALAIISYSDQDVRLECMNEAFRDKCQLELVDFQTEQHAQTVNQAYWRSCSVVLAAALTKGLRDNITIAKFHSKVPDSYFAVDINGLQSELSQDDLKDLTLFLRSDFINKAVPFETVTLPSELAAEYGFDSSVRLCRFGDFVTAVDGPVISRSDQIGRFNIVKALTKDNFTRVGGVSLPSTLKCSSYSWGMVVENAMDKIT
;
A
#
# COMPACT_ATOMS: atom_id res chain seq x y z
N MET A 1 -18.46 4.42 -2.31
CA MET A 1 -17.73 3.51 -3.21
C MET A 1 -17.19 2.31 -2.45
N LEU A 2 -16.04 2.36 -1.78
CA LEU A 2 -15.56 1.21 -0.99
C LEU A 2 -16.50 0.81 0.14
N ASN A 3 -17.09 1.75 0.88
CA ASN A 3 -18.10 1.39 1.88
C ASN A 3 -19.31 0.71 1.26
N THR A 4 -19.68 1.00 0.01
CA THR A 4 -20.82 0.36 -0.68
C THR A 4 -20.44 -1.04 -1.19
N SER A 5 -19.23 -1.21 -1.75
CA SER A 5 -18.68 -2.52 -2.16
C SER A 5 -18.41 -3.43 -0.95
N SER A 6 -17.83 -2.88 0.11
CA SER A 6 -17.58 -3.55 1.39
C SER A 6 -18.89 -3.83 2.13
N ASN A 7 -19.87 -2.90 2.11
CA ASN A 7 -21.19 -3.15 2.69
C ASN A 7 -21.98 -4.18 1.87
N ASN A 8 -21.84 -4.24 0.54
CA ASN A 8 -22.45 -5.31 -0.24
C ASN A 8 -21.89 -6.69 0.14
N ARG A 9 -20.59 -6.78 0.49
CA ARG A 9 -19.99 -7.99 1.08
C ARG A 9 -20.52 -8.31 2.48
N LEU A 10 -20.78 -7.30 3.31
CA LEU A 10 -21.26 -7.44 4.69
C LEU A 10 -22.79 -7.56 4.80
N SER A 11 -23.55 -7.15 3.78
CA SER A 11 -25.03 -7.14 3.72
C SER A 11 -25.65 -8.53 3.48
N GLN A 12 -24.92 -9.60 3.81
CA GLN A 12 -25.41 -10.97 3.80
C GLN A 12 -26.11 -11.34 5.12
N HIS A 13 -27.01 -10.50 5.62
CA HIS A 13 -27.87 -10.89 6.75
C HIS A 13 -28.82 -12.01 6.27
N GLY A 14 -28.49 -13.26 6.63
CA GLY A 14 -29.30 -14.46 6.37
C GLY A 14 -28.71 -15.50 5.42
N ARG A 15 -27.49 -15.33 4.88
CA ARG A 15 -26.80 -16.35 4.07
C ARG A 15 -25.62 -16.95 4.81
N THR A 16 -25.45 -18.28 4.70
CA THR A 16 -24.30 -19.03 5.22
C THR A 16 -23.01 -18.46 4.67
N ILE A 17 -22.05 -18.12 5.53
CA ILE A 17 -20.71 -17.69 5.12
C ILE A 17 -20.03 -18.86 4.41
N GLU A 18 -19.79 -18.72 3.11
CA GLU A 18 -19.06 -19.70 2.33
C GLU A 18 -17.61 -19.83 2.83
N LYS A 19 -17.15 -21.06 3.00
CA LYS A 19 -15.81 -21.36 3.50
C LYS A 19 -14.88 -21.73 2.35
N VAL A 20 -13.61 -21.41 2.53
CA VAL A 20 -12.56 -21.70 1.57
C VAL A 20 -11.36 -22.33 2.28
N LEU A 21 -10.79 -23.36 1.66
CA LEU A 21 -9.58 -24.00 2.17
C LEU A 21 -8.35 -23.25 1.65
N VAL A 22 -7.51 -22.77 2.56
CA VAL A 22 -6.25 -22.11 2.25
C VAL A 22 -5.10 -22.98 2.75
N THR A 23 -4.26 -23.45 1.85
CA THR A 23 -3.06 -24.23 2.20
C THR A 23 -1.88 -23.28 2.33
N TYR A 24 -1.48 -22.96 3.56
CA TYR A 24 -0.27 -22.21 3.84
C TYR A 24 0.97 -23.08 3.63
N LEU A 25 1.91 -22.56 2.85
CA LEU A 25 3.22 -23.15 2.59
C LEU A 25 4.28 -22.33 3.35
N ASP A 26 4.95 -22.98 4.29
CA ASP A 26 6.03 -22.35 5.05
C ASP A 26 7.39 -22.49 4.33
N LYS A 27 8.38 -21.70 4.73
CA LYS A 27 9.70 -21.64 4.08
C LYS A 27 10.48 -22.95 4.17
N ASP A 28 10.17 -23.80 5.16
CA ASP A 28 10.75 -25.13 5.34
C ASP A 28 10.04 -26.22 4.50
N GLY A 29 9.02 -25.84 3.71
CA GLY A 29 8.20 -26.74 2.92
C GLY A 29 7.02 -27.35 3.67
N THR A 30 6.86 -27.04 4.97
CA THR A 30 5.72 -27.50 5.76
C THR A 30 4.41 -26.93 5.20
N ARG A 31 3.38 -27.77 5.13
CA ARG A 31 2.04 -27.38 4.65
C ARG A 31 1.03 -27.43 5.78
N LYS A 32 0.20 -26.39 5.90
CA LYS A 32 -0.89 -26.33 6.89
C LYS A 32 -2.15 -25.77 6.25
N ASP A 33 -3.26 -26.47 6.45
CA ASP A 33 -4.56 -26.06 5.93
C ASP A 33 -5.33 -25.21 6.94
N TYR A 34 -5.89 -24.11 6.47
CA TYR A 34 -6.72 -23.19 7.24
C TYR A 34 -8.07 -23.01 6.55
N LEU A 35 -9.16 -23.10 7.32
CA LEU A 35 -10.50 -22.85 6.83
C LEU A 35 -10.87 -21.38 7.03
N MET A 36 -10.95 -20.64 5.93
CA MET A 36 -11.17 -19.19 5.93
C MET A 36 -12.57 -18.83 5.38
N ASN A 37 -13.00 -17.58 5.58
CA ASN A 37 -14.25 -17.08 5.01
C ASN A 37 -14.00 -16.56 3.59
N LYS A 38 -14.63 -17.15 2.58
CA LYS A 38 -14.50 -16.73 1.18
C LYS A 38 -14.99 -15.30 1.02
N ASN A 39 -14.30 -14.50 0.22
CA ASN A 39 -14.58 -13.08 -0.02
C ASN A 39 -14.56 -12.16 1.22
N LEU A 40 -14.09 -12.65 2.38
CA LEU A 40 -14.02 -11.87 3.62
C LEU A 40 -12.63 -11.96 4.25
N SER A 41 -12.15 -13.18 4.48
CA SER A 41 -10.82 -13.40 5.05
C SER A 41 -9.72 -13.05 4.05
N THR A 42 -8.62 -12.54 4.57
CA THR A 42 -7.44 -12.09 3.81
C THR A 42 -6.20 -12.94 4.13
N PRO A 43 -5.13 -12.86 3.31
CA PRO A 43 -3.82 -13.41 3.66
C PRO A 43 -3.33 -12.97 5.04
N TYR A 44 -3.60 -11.72 5.44
CA TYR A 44 -3.27 -11.22 6.78
C TYR A 44 -4.06 -11.96 7.86
N ASP A 45 -5.34 -12.25 7.63
CA ASP A 45 -6.15 -13.06 8.56
C ASP A 45 -5.63 -14.48 8.70
N CYS A 46 -5.29 -15.13 7.58
CA CYS A 46 -4.70 -16.46 7.59
C CYS A 46 -3.35 -16.46 8.33
N ALA A 47 -2.49 -15.48 8.06
CA ALA A 47 -1.19 -15.34 8.70
C ALA A 47 -1.29 -15.14 10.21
N LYS A 48 -2.33 -14.48 10.72
CA LYS A 48 -2.58 -14.37 12.18
C LYS A 48 -2.81 -15.74 12.84
N HIS A 49 -3.44 -16.68 12.14
CA HIS A 49 -3.62 -18.06 12.63
C HIS A 49 -2.33 -18.87 12.61
N VAL A 50 -1.38 -18.51 11.74
CA VAL A 50 -0.03 -19.11 11.71
C VAL A 50 0.81 -18.53 12.84
N ASN A 51 1.08 -17.22 12.78
CA ASN A 51 1.90 -16.49 13.73
C ASN A 51 1.72 -14.97 13.54
N MET A 52 1.39 -14.24 14.61
CA MET A 52 1.21 -12.79 14.59
C MET A 52 2.44 -12.01 14.10
N LEU A 53 3.66 -12.48 14.42
CA LEU A 53 4.89 -11.86 13.96
C LEU A 53 5.05 -12.00 12.44
N LEU A 54 4.72 -13.18 11.89
CA LEU A 54 4.72 -13.39 10.43
C LEU A 54 3.69 -12.49 9.76
N ALA A 55 2.47 -12.41 10.31
CA ALA A 55 1.42 -11.54 9.79
C ALA A 55 1.87 -10.08 9.70
N ARG A 56 2.55 -9.56 10.73
CA ARG A 56 3.06 -8.17 10.75
C ARG A 56 4.24 -7.94 9.81
N ARG A 57 5.16 -8.90 9.66
CA ARG A 57 6.36 -8.73 8.83
C ARG A 57 6.10 -8.95 7.33
N SER A 58 5.05 -9.70 6.99
CA SER A 58 4.70 -9.98 5.59
C SER A 58 4.18 -8.71 4.91
N ALA A 59 4.85 -8.32 3.82
CA ALA A 59 4.48 -7.18 3.00
C ALA A 59 3.44 -7.60 1.95
N LEU A 60 3.63 -8.77 1.33
CA LEU A 60 2.81 -9.31 0.25
C LEU A 60 2.54 -10.80 0.46
N ALA A 61 1.59 -11.33 -0.30
CA ALA A 61 1.28 -12.75 -0.37
C ALA A 61 1.50 -13.28 -1.78
N ILE A 62 2.03 -14.49 -1.91
CA ILE A 62 1.98 -15.25 -3.15
C ILE A 62 0.77 -16.16 -3.06
N ILE A 63 -0.13 -16.06 -4.03
CA ILE A 63 -1.37 -16.81 -4.06
C ILE A 63 -1.44 -17.60 -5.36
N SER A 64 -1.70 -18.90 -5.24
CA SER A 64 -1.95 -19.80 -6.38
C SER A 64 -3.36 -20.36 -6.26
N TYR A 65 -4.25 -19.92 -7.16
CA TYR A 65 -5.60 -20.49 -7.29
C TYR A 65 -5.55 -21.67 -8.28
N SER A 66 -6.43 -22.65 -8.12
CA SER A 66 -6.36 -23.93 -8.85
C SER A 66 -6.31 -23.82 -10.39
N ASP A 67 -6.84 -22.73 -10.97
CA ASP A 67 -6.92 -22.52 -12.43
C ASP A 67 -6.28 -21.19 -12.87
N GLN A 68 -5.39 -20.60 -12.06
CA GLN A 68 -4.75 -19.32 -12.38
C GLN A 68 -3.25 -19.36 -12.13
N ASP A 69 -2.54 -18.49 -12.86
CA ASP A 69 -1.14 -18.24 -12.58
C ASP A 69 -0.92 -17.75 -11.15
N VAL A 70 0.26 -18.06 -10.62
CA VAL A 70 0.73 -17.58 -9.34
C VAL A 70 0.80 -16.05 -9.35
N ARG A 71 0.19 -15.40 -8.36
CA ARG A 71 0.12 -13.93 -8.27
C ARG A 71 0.71 -13.43 -6.96
N LEU A 72 1.46 -12.34 -7.04
CA LEU A 72 1.79 -11.51 -5.88
C LEU A 72 0.66 -10.53 -5.61
N GLU A 73 0.01 -10.69 -4.46
CA GLU A 73 -1.19 -9.97 -4.05
C GLU A 73 -0.98 -9.23 -2.72
N CYS A 74 -1.86 -8.27 -2.44
CA CYS A 74 -1.86 -7.54 -1.18
C CYS A 74 -2.25 -8.46 -0.02
N MET A 75 -1.64 -8.25 1.14
CA MET A 75 -1.97 -9.01 2.35
C MET A 75 -3.42 -8.81 2.84
N ASN A 76 -4.05 -7.69 2.51
CA ASN A 76 -5.43 -7.37 2.91
C ASN A 76 -6.43 -7.49 1.74
N GLU A 77 -6.08 -8.20 0.66
CA GLU A 77 -7.05 -8.53 -0.39
C GLU A 77 -7.73 -9.86 -0.05
N ALA A 78 -9.07 -9.89 -0.08
CA ALA A 78 -9.80 -11.07 0.36
C ALA A 78 -9.63 -12.27 -0.59
N PHE A 79 -9.56 -13.48 -0.02
CA PHE A 79 -9.50 -14.72 -0.79
C PHE A 79 -10.73 -14.92 -1.66
N ARG A 80 -10.51 -15.35 -2.90
CA ARG A 80 -11.58 -15.52 -3.89
C ARG A 80 -12.03 -16.97 -4.02
N ASP A 81 -11.12 -17.92 -3.86
CA ASP A 81 -11.38 -19.36 -3.91
C ASP A 81 -10.24 -20.14 -3.22
N LYS A 82 -10.31 -21.47 -3.23
CA LYS A 82 -9.29 -22.36 -2.67
C LYS A 82 -7.94 -22.02 -3.29
N CYS A 83 -6.94 -21.85 -2.44
CA CYS A 83 -5.61 -21.43 -2.89
C CYS A 83 -4.49 -21.97 -2.02
N GLN A 84 -3.28 -21.94 -2.58
CA GLN A 84 -2.04 -22.01 -1.81
C GLN A 84 -1.59 -20.59 -1.46
N LEU A 85 -1.01 -20.44 -0.27
CA LEU A 85 -0.54 -19.17 0.27
C LEU A 85 0.91 -19.28 0.73
N GLU A 86 1.77 -18.41 0.21
CA GLU A 86 3.10 -18.14 0.76
C GLU A 86 3.20 -16.65 1.16
N LEU A 87 4.03 -16.36 2.16
CA LEU A 87 4.20 -15.01 2.70
C LEU A 87 5.54 -14.41 2.28
N VAL A 88 5.50 -13.17 1.82
CA VAL A 88 6.68 -12.44 1.32
C VAL A 88 6.93 -11.22 2.20
N ASP A 89 8.16 -11.12 2.71
CA ASP A 89 8.64 -10.00 3.52
C ASP A 89 9.76 -9.22 2.79
N PHE A 90 10.23 -8.13 3.39
CA PHE A 90 11.35 -7.31 2.86
C PHE A 90 12.71 -8.04 2.80
N GLN A 91 12.82 -9.24 3.37
CA GLN A 91 14.03 -10.06 3.38
C GLN A 91 13.96 -11.21 2.35
N THR A 92 12.86 -11.30 1.60
CA THR A 92 12.65 -12.35 0.61
C THR A 92 13.28 -11.93 -0.72
N GLU A 93 14.58 -12.24 -0.90
CA GLU A 93 15.41 -11.75 -2.01
C GLU A 93 14.83 -12.04 -3.40
N GLN A 94 14.26 -13.24 -3.60
CA GLN A 94 13.65 -13.67 -4.86
C GLN A 94 12.55 -12.71 -5.35
N HIS A 95 11.88 -12.01 -4.44
CA HIS A 95 10.78 -11.09 -4.75
C HIS A 95 11.11 -9.63 -4.44
N ALA A 96 12.39 -9.30 -4.19
CA ALA A 96 12.82 -7.98 -3.76
C ALA A 96 12.35 -6.86 -4.70
N GLN A 97 12.41 -7.06 -6.02
CA GLN A 97 11.95 -6.05 -7.00
C GLN A 97 10.46 -5.72 -6.83
N THR A 98 9.62 -6.74 -6.68
CA THR A 98 8.17 -6.58 -6.55
C THR A 98 7.80 -5.97 -5.20
N VAL A 99 8.44 -6.45 -4.12
CA VAL A 99 8.24 -5.91 -2.75
C VAL A 99 8.68 -4.46 -2.68
N ASN A 100 9.82 -4.10 -3.29
CA ASN A 100 10.28 -2.73 -3.37
C ASN A 100 9.27 -1.87 -4.14
N GLN A 101 8.81 -2.30 -5.30
CA GLN A 101 7.82 -1.52 -6.06
C GLN A 101 6.51 -1.34 -5.27
N ALA A 102 6.03 -2.36 -4.57
CA ALA A 102 4.87 -2.26 -3.69
C ALA A 102 5.11 -1.29 -2.53
N TYR A 103 6.31 -1.27 -1.95
CA TYR A 103 6.71 -0.35 -0.90
C TYR A 103 6.71 1.11 -1.35
N TRP A 104 7.39 1.41 -2.46
CA TRP A 104 7.46 2.78 -3.01
C TRP A 104 6.06 3.29 -3.41
N ARG A 105 5.24 2.42 -4.00
CA ARG A 105 3.83 2.72 -4.29
C ARG A 105 3.07 3.07 -3.01
N SER A 106 3.22 2.26 -1.97
CA SER A 106 2.57 2.49 -0.67
C SER A 106 3.01 3.82 -0.05
N CYS A 107 4.30 4.15 -0.08
CA CYS A 107 4.82 5.44 0.40
C CYS A 107 4.19 6.62 -0.35
N SER A 108 3.99 6.51 -1.66
CA SER A 108 3.31 7.55 -2.45
C SER A 108 1.83 7.72 -2.06
N VAL A 109 1.14 6.61 -1.72
CA VAL A 109 -0.25 6.64 -1.20
C VAL A 109 -0.31 7.34 0.17
N VAL A 110 0.62 7.01 1.07
CA VAL A 110 0.67 7.67 2.39
C VAL A 110 0.98 9.17 2.26
N LEU A 111 1.87 9.54 1.34
CA LEU A 111 2.16 10.93 1.04
C LEU A 111 0.90 11.66 0.54
N ALA A 112 0.19 11.09 -0.43
CA ALA A 112 -1.04 11.68 -0.96
C ALA A 112 -2.13 11.84 0.12
N ALA A 113 -2.30 10.81 0.97
CA ALA A 113 -3.24 10.87 2.09
C ALA A 113 -2.89 11.99 3.08
N ALA A 114 -1.60 12.16 3.39
CA ALA A 114 -1.13 13.21 4.28
C ALA A 114 -1.27 14.62 3.68
N LEU A 115 -1.01 14.79 2.38
CA LEU A 115 -1.23 16.07 1.71
C LEU A 115 -2.72 16.44 1.68
N THR A 116 -3.58 15.48 1.35
CA THR A 116 -5.03 15.68 1.28
C THR A 116 -5.63 16.04 2.64
N LYS A 117 -5.08 15.46 3.72
CA LYS A 117 -5.59 15.68 5.09
C LYS A 117 -4.92 16.84 5.82
N GLY A 118 -3.64 17.06 5.57
CA GLY A 118 -2.79 17.99 6.32
C GLY A 118 -2.75 19.40 5.75
N LEU A 119 -3.02 19.57 4.45
CA LEU A 119 -3.10 20.89 3.83
C LEU A 119 -4.49 21.50 4.04
N ARG A 120 -4.53 22.84 4.17
CA ARG A 120 -5.80 23.59 4.26
C ARG A 120 -6.49 23.75 2.91
N ASP A 121 -5.70 23.75 1.84
CA ASP A 121 -6.19 23.90 0.48
C ASP A 121 -6.97 22.65 0.04
N ASN A 122 -8.01 22.86 -0.75
CA ASN A 122 -8.73 21.77 -1.43
C ASN A 122 -7.90 21.26 -2.60
N ILE A 123 -6.87 20.49 -2.29
CA ILE A 123 -5.99 19.91 -3.31
C ILE A 123 -6.65 18.69 -3.97
N THR A 124 -6.20 18.40 -5.20
CA THR A 124 -6.51 17.14 -5.88
C THR A 124 -5.22 16.43 -6.26
N ILE A 125 -5.24 15.10 -6.17
CA ILE A 125 -4.10 14.27 -6.56
C ILE A 125 -4.14 14.03 -8.07
N ALA A 126 -3.15 14.56 -8.78
CA ALA A 126 -3.07 14.45 -10.23
C ALA A 126 -2.31 13.19 -10.69
N LYS A 127 -1.20 12.86 -10.02
CA LYS A 127 -0.34 11.74 -10.43
C LYS A 127 0.52 11.21 -9.30
N PHE A 128 0.80 9.91 -9.33
CA PHE A 128 1.75 9.23 -8.44
C PHE A 128 3.05 8.90 -9.18
N HIS A 129 4.17 8.99 -8.47
CA HIS A 129 5.50 8.57 -8.94
C HIS A 129 6.10 7.65 -7.89
N SER A 130 6.46 6.44 -8.28
CA SER A 130 6.93 5.41 -7.34
C SER A 130 7.87 4.38 -7.96
N LYS A 131 8.56 4.73 -9.06
CA LYS A 131 9.51 3.82 -9.69
C LYS A 131 10.75 3.70 -8.82
N VAL A 132 11.06 2.49 -8.36
CA VAL A 132 12.22 2.22 -7.50
C VAL A 132 13.54 2.82 -8.04
N PRO A 133 13.88 2.70 -9.35
CA PRO A 133 15.12 3.23 -9.89
C PRO A 133 15.27 4.76 -9.74
N ASP A 134 14.17 5.50 -9.66
CA ASP A 134 14.19 6.96 -9.52
C ASP A 134 14.74 7.37 -8.14
N SER A 135 14.75 6.46 -7.17
CA SER A 135 15.25 6.69 -5.80
C SER A 135 14.48 7.74 -5.00
N TYR A 136 13.27 8.10 -5.44
CA TYR A 136 12.30 8.92 -4.72
C TYR A 136 10.87 8.46 -5.08
N PHE A 137 9.89 8.79 -4.24
CA PHE A 137 8.46 8.76 -4.60
C PHE A 137 7.95 10.19 -4.57
N ALA A 138 6.94 10.48 -5.38
CA ALA A 138 6.33 11.80 -5.40
C ALA A 138 4.85 11.72 -5.75
N VAL A 139 4.17 12.82 -5.47
CA VAL A 139 2.77 13.04 -5.81
C VAL A 139 2.66 14.42 -6.44
N ASP A 140 2.04 14.48 -7.62
CA ASP A 140 1.67 15.73 -8.26
C ASP A 140 0.29 16.14 -7.72
N ILE A 141 0.19 17.36 -7.20
CA ILE A 141 -1.04 17.92 -6.63
C ILE A 141 -1.43 19.21 -7.36
N ASN A 142 -2.74 19.41 -7.56
CA ASN A 142 -3.31 20.64 -8.11
C ASN A 142 -4.09 21.38 -7.03
N GLY A 143 -4.27 22.69 -7.20
CA GLY A 143 -5.11 23.51 -6.30
C GLY A 143 -4.40 24.02 -5.05
N LEU A 144 -3.08 23.85 -4.95
CA LEU A 144 -2.26 24.46 -3.91
C LEU A 144 -2.15 25.97 -4.15
N GLN A 145 -2.48 26.79 -3.14
CA GLN A 145 -2.53 28.25 -3.28
C GLN A 145 -1.18 28.92 -2.97
N SER A 146 -0.41 28.33 -2.06
CA SER A 146 0.87 28.86 -1.60
C SER A 146 1.95 27.78 -1.67
N GLU A 147 3.17 28.17 -2.02
CA GLU A 147 4.31 27.26 -2.00
C GLU A 147 4.55 26.67 -0.61
N LEU A 148 4.96 25.41 -0.57
CA LEU A 148 5.31 24.73 0.68
C LEU A 148 6.77 25.01 1.02
N SER A 149 7.00 25.60 2.19
CA SER A 149 8.34 25.82 2.74
C SER A 149 8.95 24.51 3.25
N GLN A 150 10.27 24.51 3.49
CA GLN A 150 10.95 23.35 4.08
C GLN A 150 10.44 23.01 5.48
N ASP A 151 9.94 23.98 6.24
CA ASP A 151 9.36 23.72 7.55
C ASP A 151 7.97 23.09 7.43
N ASP A 152 7.16 23.50 6.44
CA ASP A 152 5.89 22.82 6.12
C ASP A 152 6.11 21.34 5.79
N LEU A 153 7.16 21.01 5.03
CA LEU A 153 7.47 19.61 4.67
C LEU A 153 7.90 18.78 5.89
N LYS A 154 8.61 19.39 6.85
CA LYS A 154 8.96 18.73 8.11
C LYS A 154 7.72 18.49 8.97
N ASP A 155 6.85 19.48 9.09
CA ASP A 155 5.60 19.37 9.84
C ASP A 155 4.67 18.33 9.23
N LEU A 156 4.53 18.31 7.90
CA LEU A 156 3.80 17.25 7.18
C LEU A 156 4.41 15.87 7.41
N THR A 157 5.74 15.76 7.47
CA THR A 157 6.42 14.49 7.79
C THR A 157 6.07 14.01 9.21
N LEU A 158 6.08 14.91 10.19
CA LEU A 158 5.71 14.60 11.57
C LEU A 158 4.23 14.23 11.70
N PHE A 159 3.35 15.01 11.04
CA PHE A 159 1.93 14.76 10.96
C PHE A 159 1.66 13.37 10.39
N LEU A 160 2.20 13.06 9.20
CA LEU A 160 2.05 11.77 8.53
C LEU A 160 2.49 10.62 9.43
N ARG A 161 3.62 10.77 10.12
CA ARG A 161 4.12 9.74 11.03
C ARG A 161 3.16 9.49 12.19
N SER A 162 2.66 10.55 12.81
CA SER A 162 1.74 10.46 13.94
C SER A 162 0.35 9.94 13.56
N ASP A 163 -0.19 10.39 12.44
CA ASP A 163 -1.57 10.13 12.05
C ASP A 163 -1.73 8.81 11.29
N PHE A 164 -0.68 8.33 10.62
CA PHE A 164 -0.75 7.13 9.79
C PHE A 164 0.24 6.05 10.21
N ILE A 165 1.56 6.31 10.22
CA ILE A 165 2.58 5.26 10.43
C ILE A 165 2.45 4.65 11.83
N ASN A 166 2.43 5.48 12.87
CA ASN A 166 2.38 5.02 14.26
C ASN A 166 1.05 4.32 14.61
N LYS A 167 -0.02 4.59 13.85
CA LYS A 167 -1.32 3.93 14.00
C LYS A 167 -1.44 2.61 13.26
N ALA A 168 -0.40 2.20 12.52
CA ALA A 168 -0.37 0.96 11.75
C ALA A 168 -1.60 0.81 10.83
N VAL A 169 -2.03 1.88 10.16
CA VAL A 169 -3.20 1.88 9.27
C VAL A 169 -3.02 0.82 8.17
N PRO A 170 -4.01 -0.08 7.95
CA PRO A 170 -3.94 -1.07 6.89
C PRO A 170 -4.12 -0.44 5.52
N PHE A 171 -3.48 -1.02 4.50
CA PHE A 171 -3.83 -0.77 3.10
C PHE A 171 -4.80 -1.85 2.65
N GLU A 172 -6.08 -1.51 2.52
CA GLU A 172 -7.12 -2.45 2.10
C GLU A 172 -7.34 -2.30 0.59
N THR A 173 -7.28 -3.39 -0.15
CA THR A 173 -7.44 -3.34 -1.61
C THR A 173 -8.62 -4.16 -2.11
N VAL A 174 -9.21 -3.65 -3.19
CA VAL A 174 -10.19 -4.38 -3.98
C VAL A 174 -9.90 -4.15 -5.46
N THR A 175 -9.90 -5.25 -6.23
CA THR A 175 -9.82 -5.17 -7.68
C THR A 175 -11.24 -5.17 -8.24
N LEU A 176 -11.62 -4.11 -8.94
CA LEU A 176 -12.89 -4.04 -9.67
C LEU A 176 -12.67 -4.62 -11.07
N PRO A 177 -13.48 -5.60 -11.51
CA PRO A 177 -13.46 -6.06 -12.90
C PRO A 177 -13.93 -4.94 -13.83
N SER A 178 -13.57 -5.00 -15.12
CA SER A 178 -13.82 -3.92 -16.08
C SER A 178 -15.29 -3.49 -16.16
N GLU A 179 -16.21 -4.44 -16.04
CA GLU A 179 -17.65 -4.17 -16.12
C GLU A 179 -18.11 -3.25 -14.99
N LEU A 180 -17.66 -3.53 -13.76
CA LEU A 180 -17.98 -2.71 -12.59
C LEU A 180 -17.17 -1.42 -12.56
N ALA A 181 -15.93 -1.45 -13.06
CA ALA A 181 -15.06 -0.28 -13.12
C ALA A 181 -15.63 0.80 -14.06
N ALA A 182 -16.26 0.40 -15.17
CA ALA A 182 -16.92 1.31 -16.11
C ALA A 182 -18.05 2.13 -15.48
N GLU A 183 -18.79 1.58 -14.51
CA GLU A 183 -19.82 2.31 -13.75
C GLU A 183 -19.24 3.50 -12.96
N TYR A 184 -17.94 3.50 -12.71
CA TYR A 184 -17.21 4.56 -12.00
C TYR A 184 -16.31 5.39 -12.93
N GLY A 185 -16.45 5.23 -14.25
CA GLY A 185 -15.70 6.02 -15.24
C GLY A 185 -14.26 5.54 -15.47
N PHE A 186 -13.96 4.27 -15.17
CA PHE A 186 -12.68 3.66 -15.54
C PHE A 186 -12.82 2.85 -16.84
N ASP A 187 -11.86 2.99 -17.75
CA ASP A 187 -11.86 2.30 -19.04
C ASP A 187 -11.47 0.81 -18.95
N SER A 188 -10.92 0.39 -17.81
CA SER A 188 -10.45 -0.98 -17.57
C SER A 188 -10.64 -1.37 -16.11
N SER A 189 -10.36 -2.64 -15.81
CA SER A 189 -10.22 -3.09 -14.43
C SER A 189 -9.28 -2.18 -13.64
N VAL A 190 -9.66 -1.88 -12.40
CA VAL A 190 -8.94 -0.95 -11.53
C VAL A 190 -8.77 -1.56 -10.15
N ARG A 191 -7.57 -1.44 -9.58
CA ARG A 191 -7.35 -1.76 -8.16
C ARG A 191 -7.49 -0.49 -7.35
N LEU A 192 -8.45 -0.50 -6.43
CA LEU A 192 -8.62 0.57 -5.45
C LEU A 192 -7.91 0.20 -4.15
N CYS A 193 -7.22 1.16 -3.58
CA CYS A 193 -6.59 1.09 -2.28
C CYS A 193 -7.28 2.07 -1.33
N ARG A 194 -7.80 1.56 -0.22
CA ARG A 194 -8.22 2.33 0.94
C ARG A 194 -7.08 2.43 1.93
N PHE A 195 -6.77 3.64 2.36
CA PHE A 195 -5.81 3.91 3.42
C PHE A 195 -6.44 4.87 4.44
N GLY A 196 -7.02 4.30 5.50
CA GLY A 196 -7.87 5.04 6.41
C GLY A 196 -9.13 5.55 5.69
N ASP A 197 -9.26 6.88 5.60
CA ASP A 197 -10.36 7.53 4.87
C ASP A 197 -9.96 7.95 3.45
N PHE A 198 -8.67 7.83 3.11
CA PHE A 198 -8.17 8.13 1.77
C PHE A 198 -8.38 6.94 0.84
N VAL A 199 -8.84 7.21 -0.38
CA VAL A 199 -9.12 6.20 -1.41
C VAL A 199 -8.46 6.62 -2.71
N THR A 200 -7.69 5.73 -3.32
CA THR A 200 -7.05 5.98 -4.61
C THR A 200 -6.97 4.71 -5.45
N ALA A 201 -6.89 4.88 -6.77
CA ALA A 201 -6.47 3.80 -7.66
C ALA A 201 -4.96 3.54 -7.48
N VAL A 202 -4.55 2.29 -7.65
CA VAL A 202 -3.16 1.84 -7.65
C VAL A 202 -2.90 0.88 -8.81
N ASP A 203 -1.71 0.95 -9.40
CA ASP A 203 -1.30 0.15 -10.56
C ASP A 203 -0.66 -1.20 -10.21
N GLY A 204 -0.82 -1.65 -8.96
CA GLY A 204 -0.26 -2.91 -8.48
C GLY A 204 -0.40 -3.07 -6.96
N PRO A 205 0.20 -4.12 -6.39
CA PRO A 205 0.03 -4.42 -4.98
C PRO A 205 0.70 -3.37 -4.08
N VAL A 206 0.16 -3.20 -2.88
CA VAL A 206 0.68 -2.33 -1.82
C VAL A 206 1.06 -3.17 -0.61
N ILE A 207 1.92 -2.64 0.26
CA ILE A 207 2.33 -3.33 1.49
C ILE A 207 1.12 -3.48 2.43
N SER A 208 1.24 -4.37 3.41
CA SER A 208 0.15 -4.70 4.31
C SER A 208 -0.30 -3.51 5.18
N ARG A 209 0.63 -2.83 5.84
CA ARG A 209 0.31 -1.82 6.87
C ARG A 209 1.34 -0.71 6.94
N SER A 210 0.93 0.47 7.40
CA SER A 210 1.81 1.66 7.46
C SER A 210 2.96 1.55 8.47
N ASP A 211 2.88 0.68 9.48
CA ASP A 211 3.97 0.42 10.45
C ASP A 211 5.13 -0.38 9.84
N GLN A 212 4.96 -0.87 8.61
CA GLN A 212 6.06 -1.41 7.80
C GLN A 212 6.95 -0.30 7.21
N ILE A 213 6.52 0.96 7.30
CA ILE A 213 7.30 2.14 6.89
C ILE A 213 8.17 2.59 8.07
N GLY A 214 9.49 2.65 7.86
CA GLY A 214 10.47 3.02 8.86
C GLY A 214 10.83 4.50 8.82
N ARG A 215 12.00 4.82 8.28
CA ARG A 215 12.43 6.21 8.05
C ARG A 215 11.61 6.78 6.90
N PHE A 216 11.11 8.00 7.01
CA PHE A 216 10.30 8.65 5.97
C PHE A 216 10.52 10.15 6.07
N ASN A 217 10.85 10.79 4.95
CA ASN A 217 11.00 12.23 4.85
C ASN A 217 10.29 12.75 3.59
N ILE A 218 9.50 13.81 3.74
CA ILE A 218 9.14 14.67 2.62
C ILE A 218 10.29 15.66 2.46
N VAL A 219 10.90 15.70 1.27
CA VAL A 219 12.19 16.37 1.05
C VAL A 219 12.10 17.58 0.14
N LYS A 220 11.12 17.61 -0.77
CA LYS A 220 11.01 18.68 -1.77
C LYS A 220 9.58 18.88 -2.22
N ALA A 221 9.21 20.15 -2.42
CA ALA A 221 8.04 20.55 -3.18
C ALA A 221 8.50 21.45 -4.32
N LEU A 222 8.07 21.15 -5.54
CA LEU A 222 8.39 21.91 -6.75
C LEU A 222 7.10 22.33 -7.45
N THR A 223 6.81 23.62 -7.43
CA THR A 223 5.69 24.18 -8.21
C THR A 223 6.09 24.25 -9.68
N LYS A 224 5.28 23.62 -10.52
CA LYS A 224 5.32 23.72 -11.98
C LYS A 224 4.06 24.44 -12.45
N ASP A 225 4.01 24.81 -13.73
CA ASP A 225 2.95 25.66 -14.30
C ASP A 225 1.52 25.21 -13.96
N ASN A 226 1.27 23.90 -13.84
CA ASN A 226 -0.07 23.34 -13.63
C ASN A 226 -0.23 22.53 -12.34
N PHE A 227 0.86 22.19 -11.64
CA PHE A 227 0.83 21.31 -10.48
C PHE A 227 2.04 21.52 -9.58
N THR A 228 1.93 21.16 -8.31
CA THR A 228 3.07 21.07 -7.40
C THR A 228 3.45 19.61 -7.22
N ARG A 229 4.72 19.27 -7.47
CA ARG A 229 5.28 17.95 -7.19
C ARG A 229 5.82 17.93 -5.78
N VAL A 230 5.23 17.14 -4.90
CA VAL A 230 5.75 16.90 -3.55
C VAL A 230 6.40 15.53 -3.52
N GLY A 231 7.67 15.47 -3.15
CA GLY A 231 8.49 14.25 -3.17
C GLY A 231 9.09 13.91 -1.82
N GLY A 232 9.34 12.62 -1.63
CA GLY A 232 9.90 12.07 -0.43
C GLY A 232 10.73 10.81 -0.67
N VAL A 233 11.35 10.34 0.40
CA VAL A 233 12.14 9.12 0.42
C VAL A 233 11.90 8.36 1.73
N SER A 234 12.03 7.04 1.68
CA SER A 234 11.70 6.18 2.82
C SER A 234 12.47 4.86 2.79
N LEU A 235 12.64 4.24 3.97
CA LEU A 235 13.17 2.89 4.14
C LEU A 235 12.23 2.04 5.00
N PRO A 236 12.04 0.75 4.70
CA PRO A 236 11.19 -0.14 5.50
C PRO A 236 11.63 -0.20 6.96
N SER A 237 10.70 -0.42 7.89
CA SER A 237 11.01 -0.46 9.33
C SER A 237 11.96 -1.58 9.73
N THR A 238 12.06 -2.63 8.92
CA THR A 238 13.00 -3.74 9.10
C THR A 238 14.42 -3.43 8.63
N LEU A 239 14.60 -2.39 7.80
CA LEU A 239 15.91 -2.05 7.23
C LEU A 239 16.63 -1.04 8.11
N LYS A 240 17.77 -1.45 8.68
CA LYS A 240 18.62 -0.59 9.49
C LYS A 240 19.44 0.34 8.60
N CYS A 241 19.51 1.62 8.97
CA CYS A 241 20.28 2.64 8.27
C CYS A 241 20.89 3.60 9.29
N SER A 242 22.18 3.91 9.14
CA SER A 242 22.86 4.90 9.99
C SER A 242 22.33 6.31 9.70
N SER A 243 22.51 7.25 10.64
CA SER A 243 22.10 8.65 10.39
C SER A 243 22.89 9.29 9.24
N TYR A 244 24.17 8.95 9.09
CA TYR A 244 25.01 9.42 7.99
C TYR A 244 24.50 8.91 6.64
N SER A 245 24.30 7.60 6.50
CA SER A 245 23.78 6.99 5.26
C SER A 245 22.38 7.50 4.94
N TRP A 246 21.53 7.74 5.94
CA TRP A 246 20.21 8.32 5.73
C TRP A 246 20.30 9.75 5.18
N GLY A 247 21.23 10.56 5.68
CA GLY A 247 21.49 11.90 5.15
C GLY A 247 21.81 11.86 3.65
N MET A 248 22.69 10.95 3.23
CA MET A 248 23.03 10.77 1.81
C MET A 248 21.82 10.33 0.96
N VAL A 249 20.97 9.45 1.49
CA VAL A 249 19.74 9.01 0.80
C VAL A 249 18.77 10.17 0.61
N VAL A 250 18.61 11.02 1.63
CA VAL A 250 17.76 12.22 1.59
C VAL A 250 18.28 13.24 0.58
N GLU A 251 19.58 13.53 0.61
CA GLU A 251 20.24 14.46 -0.32
C GLU A 251 20.06 13.99 -1.79
N ASN A 252 20.38 12.73 -2.07
CA ASN A 252 20.19 12.16 -3.40
C ASN A 252 18.73 12.22 -3.89
N ALA A 253 17.75 11.99 -3.00
CA ALA A 253 16.34 12.12 -3.37
C ALA A 253 15.97 13.58 -3.69
N MET A 254 16.45 14.54 -2.89
CA MET A 254 16.22 15.97 -3.10
C MET A 254 16.76 16.45 -4.45
N ASP A 255 17.93 15.96 -4.87
CA ASP A 255 18.53 16.31 -6.17
C ASP A 255 17.74 15.73 -7.34
N LYS A 256 17.26 14.48 -7.23
CA LYS A 256 16.55 13.78 -8.32
C LYS A 256 15.11 14.22 -8.54
N ILE A 257 14.44 14.77 -7.53
CA ILE A 257 13.07 15.28 -7.68
C ILE A 257 13.12 16.53 -8.57
N THR A 258 12.49 16.39 -9.74
CA THR A 258 12.45 17.41 -10.81
C THR A 258 11.04 17.68 -11.31
#